data_AF-A0A4R3N4R9-F1
#
_entry.id   AF-A0A4R3N4R9-F1
#
_cell.length_a   1.000
_cell.length_b   1.000
_cell.length_c   1.000
_cell.angle_alpha   90.00
_cell.angle_beta   90.00
_cell.angle_gamma   90.00
#
_symmetry.space_group_name_H-M   'P 1'
#
loop_
_entity.id
_entity.type
_entity.pdbx_description
1 polymer ?
#
loop_
_entity_poly.entity_id
_entity_poly.type
_entity_poly.pdbx_seq_one_letter_code
_entity_poly.pdbx_strand_id
1 'polypeptide(L)'
;MDLEDSGQSAFLDIATNLLAIILIVTLFSLVSIRHATQTAAHPAARPVSSPRFVEPRRELFPPFSRFFFVISGRVVRWDQESVVAALIAAPDALSGTTAQGRFEWLPEPLVTRDIDTFQIRFFLDTPAILAQEPPWSEDATERLVSELAAADASSRIAPVFIVHPAGMETFVPLHERLQAAGLRFRWFAQKPDEPLRLGRHPEQFTAHAIYW
;
A
#
# COMPACT_ATOMS: atom_id res chain seq x y z
N MET A 1 -66.90 52.71 28.09
CA MET A 1 -65.97 52.37 29.18
C MET A 1 -64.92 51.49 28.53
N ASP A 2 -64.14 52.04 27.58
CA ASP A 2 -63.43 51.23 26.57
C ASP A 2 -62.10 51.88 26.11
N LEU A 3 -61.59 52.86 26.84
CA LEU A 3 -60.29 53.50 26.55
C LEU A 3 -59.14 52.95 27.39
N GLU A 4 -59.43 52.31 28.54
CA GLU A 4 -58.40 51.67 29.38
C GLU A 4 -57.91 50.33 28.83
N ASP A 5 -58.78 49.58 28.12
CA ASP A 5 -58.45 48.25 27.58
C ASP A 5 -57.46 48.32 26.39
N SER A 6 -57.57 49.34 25.53
CA SER A 6 -56.65 49.48 24.38
C SER A 6 -55.22 49.87 24.78
N GLY A 7 -55.08 50.64 25.87
CA GLY A 7 -53.78 51.04 26.40
C GLY A 7 -53.06 49.88 27.08
N GLN A 8 -53.78 49.01 27.79
CA GLN A 8 -53.22 47.79 28.37
C GLN A 8 -52.78 46.79 27.29
N SER A 9 -53.58 46.59 26.24
CA SER A 9 -53.21 45.72 25.11
C SER A 9 -51.97 46.24 24.38
N ALA A 10 -51.90 47.55 24.09
CA ALA A 10 -50.74 48.14 23.43
C ALA A 10 -49.47 48.07 24.28
N PHE A 11 -49.58 48.25 25.60
CA PHE A 11 -48.45 48.09 26.52
C PHE A 11 -47.97 46.63 26.61
N LEU A 12 -48.91 45.67 26.62
CA LEU A 12 -48.59 44.24 26.62
C LEU A 12 -47.87 43.82 25.34
N ASP A 13 -48.29 44.32 24.18
CA ASP A 13 -47.63 44.05 22.89
C ASP A 13 -46.22 44.65 22.84
N ILE A 14 -46.04 45.88 23.33
CA ILE A 14 -44.71 46.51 23.43
C ILE A 14 -43.82 45.72 24.39
N ALA A 15 -44.33 45.34 25.56
CA ALA A 15 -43.59 44.57 26.54
C ALA A 15 -43.19 43.19 26.01
N THR A 16 -44.07 42.52 25.26
CA THR A 16 -43.81 41.21 24.65
C THR A 16 -42.76 41.29 23.56
N ASN A 17 -42.86 42.29 22.68
CA ASN A 17 -41.85 42.52 21.64
C ASN A 17 -40.49 42.88 22.24
N LEU A 18 -40.47 43.71 23.28
CA LEU A 18 -39.23 44.11 23.95
C LEU A 18 -38.60 42.94 24.70
N LEU A 19 -39.40 42.09 25.33
CA LEU A 19 -38.94 40.84 25.94
C LEU A 19 -38.35 39.89 24.89
N ALA A 20 -39.00 39.73 23.73
CA ALA A 20 -38.51 38.91 22.64
C ALA A 20 -37.16 39.42 22.12
N ILE A 21 -37.01 40.74 21.95
CA ILE A 21 -35.73 41.35 21.55
C ILE A 21 -34.65 41.10 22.60
N ILE A 22 -34.95 41.29 23.88
CA ILE A 22 -33.98 41.01 24.96
C ILE A 22 -33.59 39.53 24.93
N LEU A 23 -34.54 38.60 24.77
CA LEU A 23 -34.27 37.18 24.68
C LEU A 23 -33.34 36.86 23.52
N ILE A 24 -33.62 37.38 22.33
CA ILE A 24 -32.80 37.17 21.13
C ILE A 24 -31.39 37.73 21.35
N VAL A 25 -31.26 38.97 21.82
CA VAL A 25 -29.95 39.61 22.09
C VAL A 25 -29.15 38.85 23.13
N THR A 26 -29.82 38.36 24.19
CA THR A 26 -29.18 37.57 25.24
C THR A 26 -28.70 36.22 24.70
N LEU A 27 -29.51 35.57 23.85
CA LEU A 27 -29.14 34.30 23.21
C LEU A 27 -27.94 34.48 22.28
N PHE A 28 -27.94 35.53 21.45
CA PHE A 28 -26.80 35.86 20.58
C PHE A 28 -25.54 36.21 21.38
N SER A 29 -25.69 36.92 22.50
CA SER A 29 -24.56 37.26 23.38
C SER A 29 -23.96 36.01 24.03
N LEU A 30 -24.81 35.11 24.53
CA LEU A 30 -24.39 33.82 25.12
C LEU A 30 -23.70 32.92 24.07
N VAL A 31 -24.25 32.83 22.86
CA VAL A 31 -23.64 32.07 21.76
C VAL A 31 -22.30 32.69 21.36
N SER A 32 -22.20 34.02 21.28
CA SER A 32 -20.96 34.71 20.91
C SER A 32 -19.86 34.54 21.96
N ILE A 33 -20.20 34.62 23.25
CA ILE A 33 -19.25 34.38 24.35
C ILE A 33 -18.78 32.94 24.34
N ARG A 34 -19.68 31.97 24.11
CA ARG A 34 -19.32 30.55 23.96
C ARG A 34 -18.39 30.31 22.76
N HIS A 35 -18.64 30.99 21.64
CA HIS A 35 -17.80 30.85 20.45
C HIS A 35 -16.40 31.44 20.65
N ALA A 36 -16.31 32.58 21.35
CA ALA A 36 -15.05 33.23 21.72
C ALA A 36 -14.23 32.42 22.75
N THR A 37 -14.90 31.78 23.72
CA THR A 37 -14.24 30.92 24.71
C THR A 37 -13.80 29.58 24.13
N GLN A 38 -14.54 29.01 23.18
CA GLN A 38 -14.11 27.78 22.48
C GLN A 38 -12.92 27.99 21.53
N THR A 39 -12.78 29.18 20.94
CA THR A 39 -11.60 29.51 20.10
C THR A 39 -10.35 29.84 20.93
N ALA A 40 -10.50 30.34 22.15
CA ALA A 40 -9.38 30.69 23.02
C ALA A 40 -8.70 29.49 23.73
N ALA A 41 -9.39 28.35 23.83
CA ALA A 41 -8.87 27.15 24.52
C ALA A 41 -8.22 26.11 23.57
N HIS A 42 -8.24 26.33 22.26
CA HIS A 42 -7.43 25.53 21.35
C HIS A 42 -6.00 26.09 21.34
N PRO A 43 -4.95 25.27 21.59
CA PRO A 43 -3.60 25.71 21.31
C PRO A 43 -3.53 25.98 19.81
N ALA A 44 -3.48 27.26 19.43
CA ALA A 44 -3.25 27.63 18.05
C ALA A 44 -2.00 26.90 17.59
N ALA A 45 -2.14 26.03 16.58
CA ALA A 45 -1.01 25.39 15.93
C ALA A 45 -0.07 26.51 15.49
N ARG A 46 1.04 26.68 16.22
CA ARG A 46 2.04 27.67 15.86
C ARG A 46 2.57 27.23 14.49
N PRO A 47 2.44 28.03 13.42
CA PRO A 47 2.97 27.66 12.12
C PRO A 47 4.47 27.90 12.16
N VAL A 48 5.20 27.01 12.81
CA VAL A 48 6.67 27.05 12.88
C VAL A 48 7.23 25.73 12.38
N SER A 49 6.94 25.48 11.13
CA SER A 49 7.85 25.07 10.08
C SER A 49 6.93 24.71 8.92
N SER A 50 7.19 25.20 7.73
CA SER A 50 6.89 24.34 6.60
C SER A 50 7.88 23.20 6.78
N PRO A 51 7.51 21.99 7.27
CA PRO A 51 8.40 20.87 7.03
C PRO A 51 8.59 20.89 5.52
N ARG A 52 9.81 21.22 5.08
CA ARG A 52 10.16 21.09 3.68
C ARG A 52 9.80 19.64 3.39
N PHE A 53 8.80 19.42 2.55
CA PHE A 53 8.54 18.09 2.02
C PHE A 53 9.82 17.75 1.26
N VAL A 54 10.71 17.05 1.94
CA VAL A 54 11.87 16.45 1.32
C VAL A 54 11.23 15.30 0.57
N GLU A 55 11.07 15.50 -0.74
CA GLU A 55 10.65 14.42 -1.62
C GLU A 55 11.51 13.20 -1.26
N PRO A 56 10.89 12.09 -0.82
CA PRO A 56 11.65 10.92 -0.44
C PRO A 56 12.49 10.56 -1.65
N ARG A 57 13.82 10.56 -1.50
CA ARG A 57 14.71 10.07 -2.55
C ARG A 57 14.27 8.63 -2.82
N ARG A 58 13.57 8.42 -3.93
CA ARG A 58 12.97 7.14 -4.34
C ARG A 58 14.02 6.04 -4.60
N GLU A 59 15.29 6.33 -4.34
CA GLU A 59 16.46 5.49 -4.64
C GLU A 59 16.90 4.57 -3.50
N LEU A 60 16.25 4.54 -2.32
CA LEU A 60 16.83 3.89 -1.13
C LEU A 60 15.91 2.90 -0.38
N PHE A 61 14.95 2.27 -1.05
CA PHE A 61 14.41 1.02 -0.53
C PHE A 61 14.92 -0.14 -1.38
N PRO A 62 16.04 -0.80 -0.98
CA PRO A 62 16.47 -2.00 -1.67
C PRO A 62 15.34 -3.03 -1.62
N PRO A 63 15.20 -3.88 -2.65
CA PRO A 63 14.19 -4.93 -2.60
C PRO A 63 14.51 -5.84 -1.42
N PHE A 64 13.68 -5.82 -0.37
CA PHE A 64 13.80 -6.74 0.76
C PHE A 64 13.57 -8.20 0.35
N SER A 65 13.11 -8.42 -0.88
CA SER A 65 12.81 -9.74 -1.40
C SER A 65 13.31 -9.94 -2.81
N ARG A 66 13.91 -11.11 -3.06
CA ARG A 66 14.23 -11.63 -4.39
C ARG A 66 13.32 -12.80 -4.70
N PHE A 67 12.63 -12.75 -5.83
CA PHE A 67 11.64 -13.75 -6.19
C PHE A 67 12.22 -14.76 -7.18
N PHE A 68 11.86 -16.03 -6.99
CA PHE A 68 12.28 -17.14 -7.83
C PHE A 68 11.06 -17.98 -8.21
N PHE A 69 10.96 -18.37 -9.48
CA PHE A 69 10.04 -19.42 -9.90
C PHE A 69 10.73 -20.77 -9.79
N VAL A 70 10.06 -21.73 -9.18
CA VAL A 70 10.48 -23.12 -9.16
C VAL A 70 9.50 -23.94 -9.99
N ILE A 71 9.98 -24.42 -11.13
CA ILE A 71 9.22 -25.23 -12.10
C ILE A 71 9.95 -26.56 -12.31
N SER A 72 9.42 -27.43 -13.16
CA SER A 72 9.98 -28.77 -13.38
C SER A 72 11.45 -28.71 -13.80
N GLY A 73 12.34 -29.11 -12.90
CA GLY A 73 13.77 -29.15 -13.13
C GLY A 73 14.42 -27.79 -13.37
N ARG A 74 13.81 -26.68 -12.92
CA ARG A 74 14.40 -25.33 -12.98
C ARG A 74 14.08 -24.50 -11.74
N VAL A 75 15.05 -23.69 -11.33
CA VAL A 75 14.86 -22.58 -10.39
C VAL A 75 15.38 -21.34 -11.08
N VAL A 76 14.52 -20.35 -11.30
CA VAL A 76 14.85 -19.17 -12.10
C VAL A 76 14.50 -17.92 -11.35
N ARG A 77 15.37 -16.91 -11.38
CA ARG A 77 15.06 -15.61 -10.78
C ARG A 77 13.96 -14.96 -11.61
N TRP A 78 12.96 -14.40 -10.95
CA TRP A 78 11.96 -13.58 -11.64
C TRP A 78 12.58 -12.26 -12.08
N ASP A 79 12.57 -12.01 -13.38
CA ASP A 79 12.95 -10.77 -14.02
C ASP A 79 11.84 -9.72 -13.92
N GLN A 80 11.68 -9.17 -12.72
CA GLN A 80 10.75 -8.06 -12.47
C GLN A 80 11.16 -6.78 -13.21
N GLU A 81 12.46 -6.60 -13.46
CA GLU A 81 12.99 -5.43 -14.14
C GLU A 81 12.52 -5.37 -15.58
N SER A 82 12.39 -6.52 -16.27
CA SER A 82 11.79 -6.56 -17.62
C SER A 82 10.33 -6.11 -17.66
N VAL A 83 9.53 -6.44 -16.63
CA VAL A 83 8.14 -5.99 -16.53
C VAL A 83 8.10 -4.48 -16.35
N VAL A 84 8.92 -3.94 -15.45
CA VAL A 84 9.03 -2.50 -15.20
C VAL A 84 9.50 -1.77 -16.46
N ALA A 85 10.53 -2.28 -17.15
CA ALA A 85 11.03 -1.71 -18.38
C ALA A 85 9.96 -1.70 -19.49
N ALA A 86 9.17 -2.77 -19.63
CA ALA A 86 8.07 -2.83 -20.58
C ALA A 86 6.97 -1.80 -20.29
N LEU A 87 6.61 -1.61 -19.00
CA LEU A 87 5.65 -0.60 -18.57
C LEU A 87 6.16 0.84 -18.78
N ILE A 88 7.46 1.09 -18.57
CA ILE A 88 8.08 2.39 -18.84
C ILE A 88 8.07 2.70 -20.34
N ALA A 89 8.35 1.69 -21.18
CA ALA A 89 8.37 1.86 -22.64
C ALA A 89 6.99 2.11 -23.24
N ALA A 90 5.92 1.59 -22.62
CA ALA A 90 4.55 1.80 -23.04
C ALA A 90 3.63 2.14 -21.84
N PRO A 91 3.65 3.39 -21.34
CA PRO A 91 2.93 3.78 -20.11
C PRO A 91 1.42 3.59 -20.15
N ASP A 92 0.82 3.67 -21.34
CA ASP A 92 -0.62 3.49 -21.54
C ASP A 92 -1.03 2.01 -21.76
N ALA A 93 -0.05 1.10 -21.82
CA ALA A 93 -0.32 -0.32 -22.00
C ALA A 93 -0.76 -0.97 -20.69
N LEU A 94 -1.92 -1.64 -20.73
CA LEU A 94 -2.44 -2.42 -19.61
C LEU A 94 -1.92 -3.86 -19.60
N SER A 95 -1.12 -4.27 -20.58
CA SER A 95 -0.54 -5.60 -20.65
C SER A 95 0.73 -5.60 -21.51
N GLY A 96 1.53 -6.64 -21.34
CA GLY A 96 2.76 -6.82 -22.11
C GLY A 96 3.36 -8.20 -21.95
N THR A 97 4.50 -8.42 -22.60
CA THR A 97 5.22 -9.69 -22.60
C THR A 97 6.69 -9.49 -22.22
N THR A 98 7.26 -10.51 -21.60
CA THR A 98 8.68 -10.63 -21.26
C THR A 98 9.18 -12.01 -21.69
N ALA A 99 10.48 -12.27 -21.57
CA ALA A 99 11.05 -13.58 -21.87
C ALA A 99 10.51 -14.71 -20.97
N GLN A 100 9.98 -14.36 -19.79
CA GLN A 100 9.47 -15.30 -18.79
C GLN A 100 7.95 -15.44 -18.79
N GLY A 101 7.22 -14.63 -19.56
CA GLY A 101 5.77 -14.68 -19.56
C GLY A 101 5.08 -13.42 -20.03
N ARG A 102 3.84 -13.26 -19.62
CA ARG A 102 3.02 -12.07 -19.92
C ARG A 102 2.47 -11.47 -18.64
N PHE A 103 2.27 -10.16 -18.65
CA PHE A 103 1.69 -9.43 -17.53
C PHE A 103 0.44 -8.67 -17.94
N GLU A 104 -0.47 -8.51 -16.99
CA GLU A 104 -1.67 -7.68 -17.10
C GLU A 104 -1.71 -6.75 -15.89
N TRP A 105 -1.76 -5.44 -16.14
CA TRP A 105 -2.05 -4.43 -15.14
C TRP A 105 -3.52 -4.49 -14.78
N LEU A 106 -3.81 -4.58 -13.49
CA LEU A 106 -5.16 -4.46 -12.96
C LEU A 106 -5.31 -3.04 -12.39
N PRO A 107 -5.97 -2.14 -13.11
CA PRO A 107 -6.27 -0.83 -12.56
C PRO A 107 -7.24 -1.01 -11.38
N GLU A 108 -6.79 -0.65 -10.18
CA GLU A 108 -7.72 -0.44 -9.09
C GLU A 108 -8.44 0.90 -9.30
N PRO A 109 -9.72 1.04 -8.93
CA PRO A 109 -10.35 2.34 -8.87
C PRO A 109 -9.52 3.19 -7.91
N LEU A 110 -8.98 4.31 -8.42
CA LEU A 110 -8.21 5.27 -7.64
C LEU A 110 -9.07 5.75 -6.46
N VAL A 111 -8.97 5.09 -5.32
CA VAL A 111 -9.43 5.67 -4.07
C VAL A 111 -8.41 6.75 -3.78
N THR A 112 -8.83 8.02 -3.80
CA THR A 112 -7.99 9.17 -3.49
C THR A 112 -7.27 8.94 -2.17
N ARG A 113 -6.01 8.50 -2.24
CA ARG A 113 -5.11 8.23 -1.12
C ARG A 113 -3.71 8.62 -1.56
N ASP A 114 -2.90 9.05 -0.60
CA ASP A 114 -1.49 9.40 -0.84
C ASP A 114 -0.59 8.19 -1.12
N ILE A 115 -1.17 6.98 -1.09
CA ILE A 115 -0.49 5.71 -1.34
C ILE A 115 -1.07 5.13 -2.64
N ASP A 116 -0.31 5.23 -3.73
CA ASP A 116 -0.60 4.54 -4.99
C ASP A 116 -0.81 3.04 -4.76
N THR A 117 -1.88 2.50 -5.30
CA THR A 117 -2.09 1.05 -5.36
C THR A 117 -1.76 0.56 -6.73
N PHE A 118 -1.23 -0.64 -6.79
CA PHE A 118 -1.12 -1.34 -8.06
C PHE A 118 -1.36 -2.81 -7.84
N GLN A 119 -1.87 -3.44 -8.88
CA GLN A 119 -1.91 -4.88 -8.93
C GLN A 119 -1.55 -5.33 -10.35
N ILE A 120 -0.68 -6.34 -10.43
CA ILE A 120 -0.25 -6.98 -11.66
C ILE A 120 -0.56 -8.46 -11.56
N ARG A 121 -1.15 -9.02 -12.62
CA ARG A 121 -1.17 -10.46 -12.87
C ARG A 121 0.00 -10.81 -13.76
N PHE A 122 0.82 -11.76 -13.34
CA PHE A 122 1.90 -12.31 -14.15
C PHE A 122 1.60 -13.77 -14.47
N PHE A 123 1.54 -14.10 -15.76
CA PHE A 123 1.32 -15.44 -16.28
C PHE A 123 2.67 -15.98 -16.74
N LEU A 124 3.17 -16.98 -16.02
CA LEU A 124 4.46 -17.61 -16.31
C LEU A 124 4.38 -18.41 -17.61
N ASP A 125 5.32 -18.19 -18.52
CA ASP A 125 5.51 -19.02 -19.71
C ASP A 125 6.53 -20.12 -19.38
N THR A 126 6.01 -21.22 -18.81
CA THR A 126 6.83 -22.38 -18.43
C THR A 126 7.59 -22.97 -19.64
N PRO A 127 6.95 -23.17 -20.82
CA PRO A 127 7.67 -23.62 -22.02
C PRO A 127 8.84 -22.71 -22.43
N ALA A 128 8.66 -21.39 -22.41
CA ALA A 128 9.72 -20.44 -22.77
C ALA A 128 10.91 -20.54 -21.81
N ILE A 129 10.65 -20.64 -20.51
CA ILE A 129 11.70 -20.80 -19.50
C ILE A 129 12.45 -22.12 -19.68
N LEU A 130 11.75 -23.22 -19.89
CA LEU A 130 12.38 -24.54 -20.10
C LEU A 130 13.30 -24.57 -21.33
N ALA A 131 12.97 -23.79 -22.36
CA ALA A 131 13.76 -23.67 -23.58
C ALA A 131 15.00 -22.79 -23.43
N GLN A 132 14.97 -21.78 -22.56
CA GLN A 132 16.05 -20.80 -22.38
C GLN A 132 17.02 -21.18 -21.26
N GLU A 133 16.51 -21.78 -20.18
CA GLU A 133 17.28 -22.02 -18.97
C GLU A 133 17.84 -23.45 -18.93
N PRO A 134 19.10 -23.65 -18.52
CA PRO A 134 19.70 -24.97 -18.42
C PRO A 134 19.04 -25.80 -17.30
N PRO A 135 19.06 -27.15 -17.40
CA PRO A 135 18.58 -28.01 -16.33
C PRO A 135 19.19 -27.71 -14.97
N TRP A 136 18.35 -27.72 -13.94
CA TRP A 136 18.77 -27.53 -12.56
C TRP A 136 19.69 -28.66 -12.11
N SER A 137 20.78 -28.31 -11.45
CA SER A 137 21.81 -29.24 -10.98
C SER A 137 22.12 -29.01 -9.50
N GLU A 138 22.81 -29.96 -8.89
CA GLU A 138 23.32 -29.80 -7.52
C GLU A 138 24.31 -28.63 -7.44
N ASP A 139 25.20 -28.47 -8.43
CA ASP A 139 26.12 -27.34 -8.51
C ASP A 139 25.38 -25.98 -8.57
N ALA A 140 24.24 -25.93 -9.28
CA ALA A 140 23.40 -24.73 -9.32
C ALA A 140 22.74 -24.44 -7.95
N THR A 141 22.41 -25.49 -7.19
CA THR A 141 21.88 -25.37 -5.83
C THR A 141 22.91 -24.74 -4.90
N GLU A 142 24.13 -25.29 -4.86
CA GLU A 142 25.19 -24.77 -4.00
C GLU A 142 25.56 -23.32 -4.35
N ARG A 143 25.60 -23.01 -5.65
CA ARG A 143 25.84 -21.65 -6.12
C ARG A 143 24.75 -20.69 -5.65
N LEU A 144 23.47 -21.04 -5.84
CA LEU A 144 22.35 -20.21 -5.41
C LEU A 144 22.36 -20.00 -3.89
N VAL A 145 22.59 -21.04 -3.10
CA VAL A 145 22.65 -20.92 -1.63
C VAL A 145 23.77 -19.98 -1.20
N SER A 146 24.96 -20.09 -1.82
CA SER A 146 26.09 -19.19 -1.55
C SER A 146 25.76 -17.73 -1.91
N GLU A 147 25.16 -17.50 -3.08
CA GLU A 147 24.73 -16.16 -3.53
C GLU A 147 23.69 -15.53 -2.60
N LEU A 148 22.75 -16.34 -2.11
CA LEU A 148 21.71 -15.89 -1.17
C LEU A 148 22.29 -15.58 0.22
N ALA A 149 23.26 -16.36 0.69
CA ALA A 149 23.97 -16.08 1.93
C ALA A 149 24.75 -14.75 1.87
N ALA A 150 25.46 -14.52 0.76
CA ALA A 150 26.16 -13.25 0.53
C ALA A 150 25.17 -12.07 0.49
N ALA A 151 24.04 -12.24 -0.19
CA ALA A 151 22.99 -11.23 -0.30
C ALA A 151 22.30 -10.89 1.02
N ASP A 152 22.04 -11.88 1.88
CA ASP A 152 21.51 -11.64 3.22
C ASP A 152 22.52 -10.88 4.07
N ALA A 153 23.79 -11.28 4.04
CA ALA A 153 24.84 -10.62 4.80
C ALA A 153 25.06 -9.15 4.39
N SER A 154 25.05 -8.86 3.09
CA SER A 154 25.31 -7.51 2.57
C SER A 154 24.10 -6.57 2.66
N SER A 155 22.90 -7.10 2.43
CA SER A 155 21.74 -6.27 2.07
C SER A 155 20.44 -6.76 2.70
N ARG A 156 20.48 -7.80 3.53
CA ARG A 156 19.30 -8.38 4.21
C ARG A 156 18.19 -8.77 3.23
N ILE A 157 18.58 -9.23 2.04
CA ILE A 157 17.64 -9.63 0.99
C ILE A 157 17.15 -11.04 1.28
N ALA A 158 15.84 -11.20 1.48
CA ALA A 158 15.23 -12.50 1.71
C ALA A 158 14.74 -13.14 0.39
N PRO A 159 15.17 -14.35 0.04
CA PRO A 159 14.61 -15.05 -1.11
C PRO A 159 13.15 -15.49 -0.86
N VAL A 160 12.35 -15.41 -1.92
CA VAL A 160 10.95 -15.83 -1.96
C VAL A 160 10.75 -16.78 -3.14
N PHE A 161 10.34 -18.01 -2.86
CA PHE A 161 10.16 -19.05 -3.88
C PHE A 161 8.68 -19.25 -4.22
N ILE A 162 8.34 -19.04 -5.48
CA ILE A 162 7.04 -19.34 -6.08
C ILE A 162 7.12 -20.75 -6.66
N VAL A 163 6.53 -21.73 -5.97
CA VAL A 163 6.70 -23.15 -6.31
C VAL A 163 5.50 -23.63 -7.11
N HIS A 164 5.72 -23.92 -8.40
CA HIS A 164 4.72 -24.59 -9.22
C HIS A 164 4.60 -26.07 -8.82
N PRO A 165 3.44 -26.73 -9.06
CA PRO A 165 3.25 -28.13 -8.68
C PRO A 165 4.30 -29.05 -9.30
N ALA A 166 4.65 -28.82 -10.57
CA ALA A 166 5.69 -29.58 -11.27
C ALA A 166 7.12 -29.27 -10.79
N GLY A 167 7.32 -28.18 -10.06
CA GLY A 167 8.61 -27.79 -9.48
C GLY A 167 8.86 -28.32 -8.07
N MET A 168 7.87 -28.96 -7.43
CA MET A 168 8.00 -29.41 -6.04
C MET A 168 9.18 -30.37 -5.85
N GLU A 169 9.38 -31.31 -6.77
CA GLU A 169 10.52 -32.25 -6.72
C GLU A 169 11.87 -31.54 -6.81
N THR A 170 11.95 -30.43 -7.54
CA THR A 170 13.15 -29.59 -7.62
C THR A 170 13.33 -28.75 -6.36
N PHE A 171 12.23 -28.32 -5.74
CA PHE A 171 12.26 -27.45 -4.56
C PHE A 171 12.66 -28.17 -3.28
N VAL A 172 12.22 -29.41 -3.06
CA VAL A 172 12.51 -30.17 -1.82
C VAL A 172 14.00 -30.20 -1.46
N PRO A 173 14.92 -30.64 -2.33
CA PRO A 173 16.35 -30.66 -1.99
C PRO A 173 16.91 -29.24 -1.78
N LEU A 174 16.48 -28.25 -2.57
CA LEU A 174 16.88 -26.86 -2.37
C LEU A 174 16.43 -26.33 -1.00
N HIS A 175 15.21 -26.63 -0.59
CA HIS A 175 14.65 -26.23 0.69
C HIS A 175 15.49 -26.76 1.86
N GLU A 176 15.89 -28.04 1.83
CA GLU A 176 16.77 -28.63 2.84
C GLU A 176 18.13 -27.91 2.91
N ARG A 177 18.72 -27.58 1.75
CA ARG A 177 19.99 -26.83 1.69
C ARG A 177 19.85 -25.41 2.24
N LEU A 178 18.77 -24.70 1.92
CA LEU A 178 18.49 -23.36 2.45
C LEU A 178 18.33 -23.39 3.97
N GLN A 179 17.64 -24.41 4.51
CA GLN A 179 17.49 -24.60 5.95
C GLN A 179 18.82 -24.93 6.63
N ALA A 180 19.61 -25.84 6.06
CA ALA A 180 20.93 -26.21 6.59
C ALA A 180 21.89 -25.00 6.62
N ALA A 181 21.79 -24.10 5.64
CA ALA A 181 22.55 -22.85 5.59
C ALA A 181 22.04 -21.77 6.57
N GLY A 182 20.94 -22.01 7.30
CA GLY A 182 20.35 -21.05 8.24
C GLY A 182 19.75 -19.81 7.58
N LEU A 183 19.41 -19.89 6.28
CA LEU A 183 18.87 -18.75 5.54
C LEU A 183 17.40 -18.51 5.88
N ARG A 184 17.02 -17.24 5.96
CA ARG A 184 15.62 -16.84 6.08
C ARG A 184 15.02 -16.73 4.69
N PHE A 185 14.01 -17.54 4.41
CA PHE A 185 13.32 -17.53 3.13
C PHE A 185 11.82 -17.71 3.31
N ARG A 186 11.06 -17.36 2.26
CA ARG A 186 9.63 -17.66 2.18
C ARG A 186 9.38 -18.50 0.94
N TRP A 187 8.33 -19.29 0.97
CA TRP A 187 7.85 -19.97 -0.23
C TRP A 187 6.34 -20.10 -0.20
N PHE A 188 5.75 -20.23 -1.37
CA PHE A 188 4.33 -20.49 -1.52
C PHE A 188 4.08 -21.38 -2.72
N ALA A 189 3.12 -22.29 -2.58
CA ALA A 189 2.66 -23.12 -3.67
C ALA A 189 1.71 -22.32 -4.57
N GLN A 190 1.98 -22.33 -5.88
CA GLN A 190 1.11 -21.76 -6.89
C GLN A 190 0.23 -22.86 -7.50
N LYS A 191 -1.04 -22.56 -7.78
CA LYS A 191 -1.90 -23.49 -8.51
C LYS A 191 -1.51 -23.53 -10.00
N PRO A 192 -1.79 -24.64 -10.71
CA PRO A 192 -1.70 -24.65 -12.17
C PRO A 192 -2.51 -23.50 -12.76
N ASP A 193 -1.95 -22.84 -13.78
CA ASP A 193 -2.60 -21.79 -14.58
C ASP A 193 -3.08 -20.54 -13.83
N GLU A 194 -2.83 -20.44 -12.52
CA GLU A 194 -3.14 -19.26 -11.73
C GLU A 194 -2.06 -18.20 -11.96
N PRO A 195 -2.39 -16.96 -12.35
CA PRO A 195 -1.39 -15.91 -12.46
C PRO A 195 -0.83 -15.56 -11.09
N LEU A 196 0.48 -15.29 -11.03
CA LEU A 196 1.08 -14.67 -9.86
C LEU A 196 0.52 -13.26 -9.72
N ARG A 197 -0.14 -12.99 -8.59
CA ARG A 197 -0.63 -11.66 -8.27
C ARG A 197 0.40 -10.92 -7.45
N LEU A 198 0.95 -9.87 -8.01
CA LEU A 198 1.67 -8.86 -7.26
C LEU A 198 0.77 -7.68 -7.03
N GLY A 199 0.85 -7.08 -5.86
CA GLY A 199 0.24 -5.79 -5.66
C GLY A 199 0.74 -5.11 -4.41
N ARG A 200 0.57 -3.80 -4.40
CA ARG A 200 0.72 -2.98 -3.20
C ARG A 200 -0.67 -2.64 -2.71
N HIS A 201 -1.07 -3.22 -1.58
CA HIS A 201 -2.35 -2.90 -0.95
C HIS A 201 -2.13 -1.87 0.17
N PRO A 202 -2.92 -0.78 0.25
CA PRO A 202 -2.75 0.25 1.27
C PRO A 202 -2.82 -0.30 2.69
N GLU A 203 -3.64 -1.33 2.89
CA GLU A 203 -3.83 -2.01 4.17
C GLU A 203 -2.52 -2.53 4.76
N GLN A 204 -1.55 -2.90 3.92
CA GLN A 204 -0.21 -3.35 4.32
C GLN A 204 0.60 -2.24 4.99
N PHE A 205 0.24 -0.97 4.77
CA PHE A 205 0.91 0.21 5.31
C PHE A 205 0.08 0.91 6.39
N THR A 206 -1.24 0.69 6.42
CA THR A 206 -2.14 1.30 7.41
C THR A 206 -2.43 0.41 8.61
N ALA A 207 -2.12 -0.91 8.55
CA ALA A 207 -2.32 -1.83 9.67
C ALA A 207 -1.41 -1.56 10.89
N HIS A 208 -0.42 -0.67 10.74
CA HIS A 208 0.27 -0.04 11.87
C HIS A 208 -0.31 1.35 12.09
N ALA A 209 -1.56 1.41 12.57
CA ALA A 209 -2.03 2.59 13.27
C ALA A 209 -1.13 2.77 14.49
N ILE A 210 -0.11 3.60 14.34
CA ILE A 210 0.65 4.14 15.45
C ILE A 210 -0.36 5.01 16.20
N TYR A 211 -0.90 4.46 17.30
CA TYR A 211 -1.61 5.26 18.29
C TYR A 211 -0.67 6.39 18.75
N TRP A 212 -1.13 7.62 18.59
CA TRP A 212 -0.68 8.78 19.35
C TRP A 212 -1.90 9.37 20.04
#